data_AF-U2TUU3-F1
#
_entry.id   AF-U2TUU3-F1
#
_cell.length_a   1.000
_cell.length_b   1.000
_cell.length_c   1.000
_cell.angle_alpha   90.00
_cell.angle_beta   90.00
_cell.angle_gamma   90.00
#
_symmetry.space_group_name_H-M   'P 1'
#
loop_
_entity.id
_entity.type
_entity.pdbx_description
1 polymer ?
#
loop_
_entity_poly.entity_id
_entity_poly.type
_entity_poly.pdbx_seq_one_letter_code
_entity_poly.pdbx_strand_id
1 'polypeptide(L)' 'MSELKPCPFCGGTSAIVERYEHHEGQWRYRVVCPDCMGQVDSGWWQNAAQAIEAWNRRTEGTCHDVTTGNARCSAR' A
#
# COMPACT_ATOMS: atom_id res chain seq x y z
N MET A 1 -13.96 0.74 -9.83
CA MET A 1 -13.17 1.15 -8.65
C MET A 1 -12.12 0.08 -8.47
N SER A 2 -10.83 0.41 -8.63
CA SER A 2 -9.76 -0.59 -8.59
C SER A 2 -9.72 -1.28 -7.23
N GLU A 3 -9.67 -2.62 -7.22
CA GLU A 3 -9.61 -3.42 -5.99
C GLU A 3 -8.23 -3.26 -5.33
N LEU A 4 -8.22 -3.15 -4.00
CA LEU A 4 -6.97 -3.10 -3.23
C LEU A 4 -6.36 -4.49 -3.16
N LYS A 5 -5.08 -4.61 -3.52
CA LYS A 5 -4.31 -5.84 -3.25
C LYS A 5 -4.20 -6.05 -1.73
N PRO A 6 -3.95 -7.29 -1.27
CA PRO A 6 -3.71 -7.57 0.14
C PRO A 6 -2.61 -6.69 0.73
N CYS A 7 -2.49 -6.63 2.04
CA CYS A 7 -1.40 -5.93 2.71
C CYS A 7 -0.06 -6.63 2.44
N PRO A 8 0.99 -5.91 1.97
CA PRO A 8 2.29 -6.52 1.73
C PRO A 8 3.07 -6.83 3.03
N PHE A 9 2.61 -6.34 4.18
CA PHE A 9 3.28 -6.51 5.47
C PHE A 9 2.73 -7.71 6.26
N CYS A 10 1.41 -7.86 6.30
CA CYS A 10 0.75 -8.91 7.08
C CYS A 10 -0.07 -9.91 6.24
N GLY A 11 -0.19 -9.68 4.92
CA GLY A 11 -1.03 -10.51 4.04
C GLY A 11 -2.54 -10.28 4.17
N GLY A 12 -2.99 -9.42 5.09
CA GLY A 12 -4.41 -9.17 5.33
C GLY A 12 -5.12 -8.49 4.15
N THR A 13 -6.36 -8.90 3.88
CA THR A 13 -7.19 -8.37 2.78
C THR A 13 -8.07 -7.19 3.18
N SER A 14 -8.00 -6.76 4.44
CA SER A 14 -8.85 -5.72 5.03
C SER A 14 -8.36 -4.29 4.77
N ALA A 15 -7.45 -4.09 3.79
CA ALA A 15 -6.96 -2.75 3.48
C ALA A 15 -8.09 -1.86 2.98
N ILE A 16 -8.15 -0.62 3.49
CA ILE A 16 -9.20 0.35 3.17
C ILE A 16 -8.60 1.65 2.66
N VAL A 17 -9.33 2.32 1.76
CA VAL A 17 -9.03 3.71 1.38
C VAL A 17 -9.69 4.63 2.39
N GLU A 18 -8.89 5.42 3.09
CA GLU A 18 -9.38 6.42 4.03
C GLU A 18 -9.29 7.82 3.41
N ARG A 19 -10.36 8.61 3.58
CA ARG A 19 -10.39 10.03 3.23
C ARG A 19 -10.29 10.85 4.51
N TYR A 20 -9.31 11.74 4.59
CA TYR A 20 -9.09 12.60 5.74
C TYR A 20 -8.92 14.07 5.30
N GLU A 21 -9.27 14.99 6.19
CA GLU A 21 -9.03 16.42 5.98
C GLU A 21 -7.62 16.76 6.49
N HIS A 22 -6.85 17.53 5.72
CA HIS A 22 -5.50 17.91 6.13
C HIS A 22 -5.35 19.41 6.45
N HIS A 23 -5.74 20.31 5.55
CA HIS A 23 -5.71 21.76 5.77
C HIS A 23 -6.89 22.43 5.06
N GLU A 24 -7.62 23.31 5.77
CA GLU A 24 -8.68 24.20 5.24
C GLU A 24 -9.50 23.60 4.09
N GLY A 25 -10.23 22.53 4.37
CA GLY A 25 -11.16 21.90 3.43
C GLY A 25 -10.51 21.07 2.31
N GLN A 26 -9.19 20.89 2.32
CA GLN A 26 -8.50 20.00 1.39
C GLN A 26 -8.60 18.55 1.85
N TRP A 27 -9.34 17.76 1.08
CA TRP A 27 -9.46 16.34 1.26
C TRP A 27 -8.25 15.60 0.71
N ARG A 28 -7.73 14.66 1.49
CA ARG A 28 -6.67 13.75 1.08
C ARG A 28 -7.12 12.32 1.22
N TYR A 29 -6.47 11.45 0.45
CA TYR A 29 -6.73 10.02 0.46
C TYR A 29 -5.47 9.28 0.84
N ARG A 30 -5.61 8.23 1.66
CA ARG A 30 -4.55 7.26 1.99
C ARG A 30 -5.12 5.85 1.95
N VAL A 31 -4.25 4.84 1.91
CA VAL A 31 -4.66 3.45 2.16
C VAL A 31 -4.07 3.01 3.49
N VAL A 32 -4.89 2.37 4.32
CA VAL A 32 -4.47 1.82 5.61
C VAL A 32 -4.94 0.37 5.73
N CYS A 33 -4.05 -0.49 6.23
CA CYS A 33 -4.40 -1.82 6.68
C CYS A 33 -4.71 -1.75 8.19
N PRO A 34 -5.94 -2.05 8.63
CA PRO A 34 -6.31 -1.99 10.04
C PRO A 34 -5.65 -3.11 10.87
N ASP A 35 -5.25 -4.22 10.24
CA ASP A 35 -4.68 -5.37 10.94
C ASP A 35 -3.26 -5.12 11.44
N CYS A 36 -2.45 -4.39 10.65
CA CYS A 36 -1.04 -4.13 10.98
C CYS A 36 -0.69 -2.65 11.04
N MET A 37 -1.68 -1.77 10.88
CA MET A 37 -1.51 -0.31 10.81
C MET A 37 -0.55 0.15 9.69
N GLY A 38 -0.31 -0.70 8.69
CA GLY A 38 0.48 -0.36 7.52
C GLY A 38 -0.27 0.64 6.66
N GLN A 39 0.33 1.80 6.40
CA GLN A 39 -0.30 2.86 5.62
C GLN A 39 0.57 3.31 4.46
N VAL A 40 -0.08 3.72 3.37
CA VAL A 40 0.55 4.49 2.30
C VAL A 40 -0.18 5.83 2.20
N ASP A 41 0.58 6.91 2.37
CA ASP A 41 0.09 8.28 2.30
C ASP A 41 1.19 9.15 1.70
N SER A 42 0.86 9.91 0.66
CA SER A 42 1.77 10.92 0.13
C SER A 42 1.62 12.25 0.86
N GLY A 43 0.50 12.49 1.53
CA GLY A 43 0.17 13.82 2.02
C GLY A 43 -0.19 14.80 0.90
N TRP A 44 -0.60 14.37 -0.29
CA TRP A 44 -1.15 15.30 -1.29
C TRP A 44 -2.12 14.66 -2.30
N TRP A 45 -2.43 13.36 -2.17
CA TRP A 45 -3.37 12.70 -3.08
C TRP A 45 -4.78 13.25 -2.93
N GLN A 46 -5.32 13.78 -4.03
CA GLN A 46 -6.64 14.42 -4.09
C GLN A 46 -7.76 13.44 -4.49
N ASN A 47 -7.40 12.20 -4.83
CA ASN A 47 -8.37 11.17 -5.19
C ASN A 47 -7.95 9.78 -4.71
N ALA A 48 -8.94 8.91 -4.54
CA ALA A 48 -8.76 7.53 -4.09
C ALA A 48 -7.90 6.68 -5.06
N ALA A 49 -7.99 6.94 -6.37
CA ALA A 49 -7.27 6.18 -7.37
C ALA A 49 -5.75 6.30 -7.20
N GLN A 50 -5.24 7.50 -6.89
CA GLN A 50 -3.82 7.71 -6.60
C GLN A 50 -3.34 6.88 -5.41
N ALA A 51 -4.15 6.82 -4.35
CA ALA A 51 -3.83 6.04 -3.15
C ALA A 51 -3.85 4.52 -3.44
N ILE A 52 -4.85 4.05 -4.21
CA ILE A 52 -4.96 2.65 -4.64
C ILE A 52 -3.79 2.26 -5.54
N GLU A 53 -3.46 3.07 -6.53
CA GLU A 53 -2.32 2.83 -7.43
C GLU A 53 -1.02 2.78 -6.65
N ALA A 54 -0.81 3.68 -5.69
CA ALA A 54 0.37 3.66 -4.83
C ALA A 54 0.44 2.40 -3.96
N TRP A 55 -0.67 1.96 -3.38
CA TRP A 55 -0.76 0.72 -2.60
C TRP A 55 -0.51 -0.52 -3.47
N ASN A 56 -1.06 -0.53 -4.69
CA ASN A 56 -0.97 -1.66 -5.61
C ASN A 56 0.34 -1.71 -6.38
N ARG A 57 1.09 -0.60 -6.43
CA ARG A 57 2.44 -0.48 -7.01
C ARG A 57 3.43 -1.20 -6.10
N ARG A 58 3.44 -2.52 -6.21
CA ARG A 58 4.53 -3.36 -5.72
C ARG A 58 5.55 -3.44 -6.84
N THR A 59 6.76 -2.95 -6.61
CA THR A 59 7.91 -3.48 -7.36
C THR A 59 7.95 -4.97 -7.05
N GLU A 60 7.80 -5.83 -8.04
CA GLU A 60 8.12 -7.25 -7.86
C GLU A 60 9.53 -7.31 -7.28
N GLY A 61 9.60 -7.58 -5.98
CA GLY A 61 10.84 -7.51 -5.25
C GLY A 61 11.71 -8.66 -5.72
N THR A 62 12.63 -8.40 -6.64
CA THR A 62 13.83 -9.23 -6.72
C THR A 62 14.61 -8.97 -5.45
N CYS A 63 14.30 -9.75 -4.42
CA CYS A 63 15.22 -9.87 -3.30
C CYS A 63 16.52 -10.47 -3.86
N HIS A 64 17.59 -9.68 -3.90
CA HIS A 64 18.91 -10.23 -4.15
C HIS A 64 19.40 -10.80 -2.82
N ASP A 65 19.06 -12.07 -2.58
CA ASP A 65 19.67 -12.81 -1.48
C ASP A 65 21.17 -12.98 -1.79
N VAL A 66 22.01 -12.25 -1.05
CA VAL A 66 23.48 -12.36 -1.16
C VAL A 66 24.01 -13.69 -0.60
N THR A 67 23.15 -14.48 0.06
CA THR A 67 23.53 -15.70 0.77
C THR A 67 23.32 -16.97 -0.06
N THR A 68 22.29 -16.98 -0.92
CA THR A 68 21.92 -18.10 -1.78
C THR A 68 21.76 -17.52 -3.17
N GLY A 69 22.64 -17.88 -4.11
CA GLY A 69 22.50 -17.50 -5.52
C GLY A 69 21.30 -18.16 -6.21
N ASN A 70 20.10 -18.11 -5.64
CA ASN A 70 18.87 -18.59 -6.24
C ASN A 70 17.66 -17.72 -5.87
N ALA A 71 16.97 -17.25 -6.91
CA ALA A 71 15.86 -16.34 -6.87
C ALA A 71 14.54 -17.08 -6.63
N ARG A 72 13.99 -17.01 -5.41
CA ARG A 72 12.55 -17.09 -5.14
C ARG A 72 12.28 -16.69 -3.70
N CYS A 73 12.09 -15.38 -3.46
CA CYS A 73 11.37 -14.96 -2.25
C CYS A 73 9.91 -15.36 -2.41
N SER A 74 9.49 -16.39 -1.68
CA SER A 74 8.08 -16.59 -1.40
C SER A 74 7.63 -15.46 -0.47
N ALA A 75 6.84 -14.53 -1.01
CA ALA A 75 6.08 -13.59 -0.19
C ALA A 75 5.24 -14.41 0.80
N ARG A 76 5.47 -14.21 2.10
CA ARG A 76 4.61 -14.73 3.17
C ARG A 76 3.33 -13.92 3.25
#